data_AF-A0A7Z9I423-F1
#
_entry.id   AF-A0A7Z9I423-F1
#
_cell.length_a   1.000
_cell.length_b   1.000
_cell.length_c   1.000
_cell.angle_alpha   90.00
_cell.angle_beta   90.00
_cell.angle_gamma   90.00
#
_symmetry.space_group_name_H-M   'P 1'
#
loop_
_entity.id
_entity.type
_entity.pdbx_description
1 polymer ?
#
loop_
_entity_poly.entity_id
_entity_poly.type
_entity_poly.pdbx_seq_one_letter_code
_entity_poly.pdbx_strand_id
1 'polypeptide(L)'
;MRTAILRMFQRIVILTAVWISFAPLLHASEPAFVRESLRARGMGNAFTAAANDEMLFFYNPAGLRSVNYNIYEIAGFNFTINQNTLDLGKSSSSNASLGKLAGKKIYFEGNFGLLSHVNSRFGWSLFSGALLDIQVRNPVFPYLETKAYMQTGLAGGMAWSFLDYQLDVGLG
;
A
#
# COMPACT_ATOMS: atom_id res chain seq x y z
N MET A 1 -10.63 40.87 -28.23
CA MET A 1 -9.37 40.15 -27.92
C MET A 1 -8.76 40.54 -26.57
N ARG A 2 -8.62 41.84 -26.24
CA ARG A 2 -8.00 42.33 -24.98
C ARG A 2 -8.66 41.81 -23.69
N THR A 3 -9.99 41.66 -23.66
CA THR A 3 -10.76 41.16 -22.50
C THR A 3 -10.60 39.66 -22.27
N ALA A 4 -10.38 38.86 -23.32
CA ALA A 4 -10.16 37.42 -23.20
C ALA A 4 -8.78 37.12 -22.59
N ILE A 5 -7.76 37.88 -23.00
CA ILE A 5 -6.39 37.78 -22.47
C ILE A 5 -6.37 38.14 -20.98
N LEU A 6 -7.07 39.21 -20.58
CA LEU A 6 -7.16 39.63 -19.17
C LEU A 6 -7.82 38.55 -18.28
N ARG A 7 -8.91 37.95 -18.76
CA ARG A 7 -9.60 36.85 -18.06
C ARG A 7 -8.73 35.59 -17.97
N MET A 8 -7.91 35.30 -18.98
CA MET A 8 -6.97 34.19 -18.96
C MET A 8 -5.88 34.40 -17.91
N PHE A 9 -5.28 35.58 -17.85
CA PHE A 9 -4.31 35.94 -16.82
C PHE A 9 -4.89 35.85 -15.41
N GLN A 10 -6.11 36.35 -15.21
CA GLN A 10 -6.78 36.27 -13.93
C GLN A 10 -6.99 34.81 -13.47
N ARG A 11 -7.36 33.90 -14.38
CA ARG A 11 -7.50 32.47 -14.08
C ARG A 11 -6.17 31.82 -13.70
N ILE A 12 -5.09 32.15 -14.40
CA ILE A 12 -3.75 31.64 -14.09
C ILE A 12 -3.31 32.11 -12.70
N VAL A 13 -3.49 33.40 -12.39
CA VAL A 13 -3.15 33.97 -11.08
C VAL A 13 -3.95 33.28 -9.96
N ILE A 14 -5.25 33.07 -10.15
CA ILE A 14 -6.09 32.36 -9.18
C ILE A 14 -5.59 30.92 -8.99
N LEU A 15 -5.32 30.18 -10.08
CA LEU A 15 -4.81 28.81 -9.99
C LEU A 15 -3.46 28.73 -9.27
N THR A 16 -2.55 29.67 -9.55
CA THR A 16 -1.25 29.73 -8.86
C THR A 16 -1.39 30.13 -7.38
N ALA A 17 -2.29 31.05 -7.05
CA ALA A 17 -2.51 31.45 -5.66
C ALA A 17 -3.12 30.30 -4.84
N VAL A 18 -4.06 29.57 -5.42
CA VAL A 18 -4.60 28.33 -4.84
C VAL A 18 -3.46 27.34 -4.62
N TRP A 19 -2.63 27.06 -5.64
CA TRP A 19 -1.50 26.14 -5.50
C TRP A 19 -0.54 26.51 -4.35
N ILE A 20 -0.15 27.78 -4.25
CA ILE A 20 0.76 28.26 -3.18
C ILE A 20 0.10 28.11 -1.80
N SER A 21 -1.21 28.30 -1.71
CA SER A 21 -1.96 28.19 -0.45
C SER A 21 -2.03 26.73 0.06
N PHE A 22 -1.92 25.75 -0.83
CA PHE A 22 -1.87 24.32 -0.50
C PHE A 22 -0.44 23.80 -0.20
N ALA A 23 0.60 24.56 -0.53
CA ALA A 23 1.99 24.13 -0.32
C ALA A 23 2.35 23.78 1.14
N PRO A 24 1.85 24.48 2.19
CA PRO A 24 2.15 24.14 3.58
C PRO A 24 1.57 22.79 4.04
N LEU A 25 0.59 22.24 3.31
CA LEU A 25 0.00 20.94 3.62
C LEU A 25 0.86 19.76 3.12
N LEU A 26 1.87 20.04 2.30
CA LEU A 26 2.80 19.04 1.78
C LEU A 26 3.88 18.73 2.82
N HIS A 27 3.49 18.04 3.89
CA HIS A 27 4.44 17.43 4.81
C HIS A 27 4.94 16.11 4.21
N ALA A 28 6.16 16.12 3.68
CA ALA A 28 6.87 14.90 3.29
C ALA A 28 7.40 14.22 4.56
N SER A 29 6.61 13.30 5.11
CA SER A 29 7.08 12.35 6.12
C SER A 29 7.22 10.99 5.46
N GLU A 30 8.31 10.30 5.75
CA GLU A 30 8.42 8.88 5.39
C GLU A 30 7.30 8.11 6.09
N PRO A 31 6.47 7.34 5.36
CA PRO A 31 5.51 6.47 5.99
C PRO A 31 6.26 5.36 6.73
N ALA A 32 5.99 5.20 8.03
CA ALA A 32 6.54 4.07 8.79
C ALA A 32 6.05 2.70 8.27
N PHE A 33 4.95 2.72 7.52
CA PHE A 33 4.35 1.62 6.79
C PHE A 33 3.68 2.22 5.56
N VAL A 34 3.96 1.68 4.37
CA VAL A 34 3.17 1.90 3.15
C VAL A 34 2.17 0.74 3.06
N ARG A 35 1.03 0.90 2.37
CA ARG A 35 -0.01 -0.14 2.19
C ARG A 35 0.56 -1.41 1.56
N GLU A 36 1.22 -2.20 2.39
CA GLU A 36 1.96 -3.39 2.02
C GLU A 36 1.13 -4.61 2.39
N SER A 37 0.72 -5.39 1.38
CA SER A 37 0.03 -6.65 1.60
C SER A 37 0.84 -7.66 2.42
N LEU A 38 0.21 -8.28 3.43
CA LEU A 38 0.74 -9.45 4.14
C LEU A 38 1.01 -10.60 3.18
N ARG A 39 0.26 -10.68 2.08
CA ARG A 39 0.49 -11.64 1.00
C ARG A 39 1.88 -11.46 0.40
N ALA A 40 2.23 -10.24 0.00
CA ALA A 40 3.55 -9.96 -0.55
C ALA A 40 4.65 -10.20 0.48
N ARG A 41 4.45 -9.77 1.73
CA ARG A 41 5.39 -10.03 2.84
C ARG A 41 5.58 -11.53 3.10
N GLY A 42 4.49 -12.30 3.06
CA GLY A 42 4.51 -13.76 3.18
C GLY A 42 5.25 -14.45 2.03
N MET A 43 5.31 -13.82 0.86
CA MET A 43 6.11 -14.25 -0.29
C MET A 43 7.52 -13.65 -0.31
N GLY A 44 7.99 -13.01 0.77
CA GLY A 44 9.31 -12.38 0.83
C GLY A 44 9.42 -11.09 0.00
N ASN A 45 8.35 -10.28 -0.03
CA ASN A 45 8.21 -9.04 -0.81
C ASN A 45 8.31 -9.25 -2.33
N ALA A 46 7.78 -10.38 -2.82
CA ALA A 46 7.78 -10.74 -4.24
C ALA A 46 7.11 -9.69 -5.15
N PHE A 47 6.20 -8.87 -4.61
CA PHE A 47 5.45 -7.87 -5.37
C PHE A 47 6.33 -6.73 -5.88
N THR A 48 7.58 -6.64 -5.44
CA THR A 48 8.59 -5.76 -6.04
C THR A 48 8.91 -6.13 -7.49
N ALA A 49 8.76 -7.40 -7.89
CA ALA A 49 9.10 -7.88 -9.23
C ALA A 49 7.97 -8.69 -9.91
N ALA A 50 7.19 -9.43 -9.14
CA ALA A 50 6.18 -10.37 -9.63
C ALA A 50 4.86 -10.18 -8.88
N ALA A 51 4.05 -9.23 -9.36
CA ALA A 51 2.63 -9.13 -9.05
C ALA A 51 1.88 -8.54 -10.25
N ASN A 52 0.57 -8.79 -10.28
CA ASN A 52 -0.35 -8.34 -11.33
C ASN A 52 -1.70 -7.87 -10.75
N ASP A 53 -1.70 -7.46 -9.48
CA ASP A 53 -2.89 -7.02 -8.75
C ASP A 53 -2.79 -5.54 -8.33
N GLU A 54 -3.82 -5.05 -7.64
CA GLU A 54 -3.92 -3.67 -7.17
C GLU A 54 -2.82 -3.27 -6.17
N MET A 55 -2.22 -4.24 -5.48
CA MET A 55 -1.21 -3.98 -4.46
C MET A 55 0.16 -3.71 -5.08
N LEU A 56 0.43 -4.22 -6.30
CA LEU A 56 1.67 -3.98 -7.03
C LEU A 56 2.06 -2.50 -7.09
N PHE A 57 1.06 -1.63 -7.26
CA PHE A 57 1.22 -0.19 -7.31
C PHE A 57 1.97 0.38 -6.09
N PHE A 58 1.80 -0.20 -4.90
CA PHE A 58 2.44 0.24 -3.65
C PHE A 58 3.86 -0.29 -3.46
N TYR A 59 4.29 -1.27 -4.27
CA TYR A 59 5.60 -1.90 -4.18
C TYR A 59 6.53 -1.47 -5.30
N ASN A 60 6.02 -1.47 -6.54
CA ASN A 60 6.80 -1.15 -7.72
C ASN A 60 5.92 -0.45 -8.76
N PRO A 61 6.03 0.88 -8.92
CA PRO A 61 5.27 1.59 -9.94
C PRO A 61 5.65 1.16 -11.35
N ALA A 62 6.89 0.74 -11.63
CA ALA A 62 7.28 0.23 -12.95
C ALA A 62 6.55 -1.08 -13.28
N GLY A 63 6.29 -1.88 -12.25
CA GLY A 63 5.52 -3.10 -12.33
C GLY A 63 4.10 -2.90 -12.84
N LEU A 64 3.52 -1.69 -12.79
CA LEU A 64 2.19 -1.44 -13.36
C LEU A 64 2.05 -1.99 -14.78
N ARG A 65 3.12 -1.99 -15.60
CA ARG A 65 3.07 -2.54 -16.96
C ARG A 65 2.71 -4.03 -17.04
N SER A 66 2.93 -4.81 -15.98
CA SER A 66 2.53 -6.22 -15.89
C SER A 66 1.02 -6.42 -15.64
N VAL A 67 0.30 -5.35 -15.26
CA VAL A 67 -1.15 -5.40 -15.01
C VAL A 67 -1.88 -5.40 -16.35
N ASN A 68 -2.48 -6.54 -16.68
CA ASN A 68 -3.12 -6.78 -17.98
C ASN A 68 -4.55 -6.21 -18.08
N TYR A 69 -5.17 -5.81 -16.96
CA TYR A 69 -6.56 -5.38 -16.91
C TYR A 69 -6.74 -4.09 -16.10
N ASN A 70 -7.82 -3.37 -16.37
CA ASN A 70 -8.19 -2.20 -15.58
C ASN A 70 -8.89 -2.66 -14.31
N ILE A 71 -8.27 -2.41 -13.16
CA ILE A 71 -8.85 -2.70 -11.85
C ILE A 71 -9.53 -1.43 -11.36
N TYR A 72 -10.79 -1.53 -10.96
CA TYR A 72 -11.54 -0.46 -10.33
C TYR A 72 -12.06 -0.95 -8.98
N GLU A 73 -11.74 -0.23 -7.91
CA GLU A 73 -12.24 -0.50 -6.56
C GLU A 73 -13.04 0.71 -6.10
N ILE A 74 -14.34 0.57 -5.89
CA ILE A 74 -15.15 1.70 -5.38
C ILE A 74 -15.06 1.73 -3.84
N ALA A 75 -15.30 0.58 -3.22
CA ALA A 75 -15.11 0.34 -1.79
C ALA A 75 -14.82 -1.15 -1.60
N GLY A 76 -13.65 -1.48 -1.04
CA GLY A 76 -13.23 -2.85 -0.80
C GLY A 76 -12.71 -3.00 0.63
N PHE A 77 -13.18 -4.03 1.33
CA PHE A 77 -12.68 -4.41 2.64
C PHE A 77 -12.00 -5.78 2.54
N ASN A 78 -10.69 -5.81 2.72
CA ASN A 78 -9.89 -7.02 2.65
C ASN A 78 -9.25 -7.31 4.02
N PHE A 79 -9.42 -8.53 4.52
CA PHE A 79 -8.79 -8.97 5.76
C PHE A 79 -7.85 -10.14 5.48
N THR A 80 -6.57 -9.98 5.82
CA THR A 80 -5.55 -11.01 5.60
C THR A 80 -4.95 -11.42 6.94
N ILE A 81 -4.79 -12.74 7.12
CA ILE A 81 -4.16 -13.34 8.30
C ILE A 81 -3.08 -14.33 7.86
N ASN A 82 -2.05 -14.48 8.69
CA ASN A 82 -0.99 -15.44 8.44
C ASN A 82 -1.44 -16.88 8.74
N GLN A 83 -0.85 -17.86 8.07
CA GLN A 83 -1.03 -19.29 8.31
C GLN A 83 -0.76 -19.67 9.77
N ASN A 84 0.23 -19.04 10.42
CA ASN A 84 0.48 -19.25 11.86
C ASN A 84 -0.75 -18.94 12.73
N THR A 85 -1.55 -17.93 12.37
CA THR A 85 -2.80 -17.57 13.05
C THR A 85 -3.88 -18.64 12.83
N LEU A 86 -3.99 -19.14 11.60
CA LEU A 86 -4.93 -20.21 11.24
C LEU A 86 -4.59 -21.53 11.94
N ASP A 87 -3.30 -21.86 12.01
CA ASP A 87 -2.81 -23.08 12.66
C ASP A 87 -3.02 -23.02 14.18
N LEU A 88 -2.91 -21.82 14.78
CA LEU A 88 -3.23 -21.59 16.19
C LEU A 88 -4.71 -21.83 16.47
N GLY A 89 -5.60 -21.27 15.65
CA GLY A 89 -7.06 -21.44 15.79
C GLY A 89 -7.55 -22.87 15.58
N LYS A 90 -6.82 -23.69 14.80
CA LYS A 90 -7.12 -25.11 14.58
C LYS A 90 -6.51 -26.05 15.63
N SER A 91 -5.59 -25.57 16.47
CA SER A 91 -4.94 -26.40 17.47
C SER A 91 -5.83 -26.61 18.71
N SER A 92 -6.30 -27.84 18.93
CA SER A 92 -7.24 -28.17 20.02
C SER A 92 -6.62 -28.28 21.42
N SER A 93 -5.32 -27.96 21.61
CA SER A 93 -4.63 -28.12 22.89
C SER A 93 -3.92 -26.83 23.34
N SER A 94 -4.56 -26.11 24.27
CA SER A 94 -4.19 -24.78 24.77
C SER A 94 -2.80 -24.66 25.43
N ASN A 95 -2.15 -25.76 25.79
CA ASN A 95 -0.85 -25.74 26.50
C ASN A 95 0.35 -26.02 25.58
N ALA A 96 0.16 -26.63 24.40
CA ALA A 96 1.22 -26.87 23.42
C ALA A 96 1.31 -25.74 22.37
N SER A 97 0.37 -24.80 22.39
CA SER A 97 0.24 -23.69 21.44
C SER A 97 1.17 -22.52 21.77
N LEU A 98 1.35 -22.17 23.05
CA LEU A 98 2.23 -21.07 23.49
C LEU A 98 3.71 -21.32 23.19
N GLY A 99 4.19 -22.57 23.41
CA GLY A 99 5.56 -22.96 23.06
C GLY A 99 5.81 -23.05 21.56
N LYS A 100 4.79 -23.40 20.76
CA LYS A 100 4.86 -23.37 19.28
C LYS A 100 4.74 -21.96 18.70
N LEU A 101 4.18 -21.04 19.48
CA LEU A 101 4.03 -19.63 19.14
C LEU A 101 5.27 -18.80 19.53
N ALA A 102 6.08 -19.27 20.48
CA ALA A 102 7.34 -18.65 20.84
C ALA A 102 8.26 -18.54 19.61
N GLY A 103 8.61 -17.31 19.23
CA GLY A 103 9.39 -17.02 18.03
C GLY A 103 8.58 -16.86 16.73
N LYS A 104 7.30 -17.25 16.71
CA LYS A 104 6.41 -17.05 15.55
C LYS A 104 5.64 -15.74 15.67
N LYS A 105 5.45 -15.07 14.53
CA LYS A 105 4.68 -13.83 14.43
C LYS A 105 3.24 -14.11 14.01
N ILE A 106 2.31 -13.46 14.69
CA ILE A 106 0.91 -13.38 14.32
C ILE A 106 0.70 -12.04 13.63
N TYR A 107 0.14 -12.09 12.43
CA TYR A 107 -0.16 -10.92 11.63
C TYR A 107 -1.65 -10.84 11.33
N PHE A 108 -2.19 -9.64 11.50
CA PHE A 108 -3.53 -9.27 11.04
C PHE A 108 -3.42 -7.99 10.20
N GLU A 109 -4.04 -8.01 9.03
CA GLU A 109 -4.10 -6.86 8.15
C GLU A 109 -5.55 -6.62 7.77
N GLY A 110 -6.01 -5.40 8.03
CA GLY A 110 -7.26 -4.88 7.51
C GLY A 110 -6.96 -3.80 6.49
N ASN A 111 -7.33 -4.02 5.23
CA ASN A 111 -7.24 -3.03 4.17
C ASN A 111 -8.64 -2.56 3.80
N PHE A 112 -8.75 -1.25 3.69
CA PHE A 112 -9.90 -0.57 3.15
C PHE A 112 -9.46 0.28 1.96
N GLY A 113 -9.78 -0.19 0.76
CA GLY A 113 -9.62 0.61 -0.46
C GLY A 113 -10.88 1.41 -0.73
N LEU A 114 -10.71 2.71 -0.95
CA LEU A 114 -11.77 3.62 -1.34
C LEU A 114 -11.36 4.26 -2.65
N LEU A 115 -12.13 4.08 -3.72
CA LEU A 115 -11.85 4.69 -5.01
C LEU A 115 -10.38 4.45 -5.44
N SER A 116 -10.12 3.27 -5.98
CA SER A 116 -8.85 2.95 -6.62
C SER A 116 -9.07 2.61 -8.09
N HIS A 117 -8.11 2.99 -8.91
CA HIS A 117 -8.05 2.61 -10.31
C HIS A 117 -6.60 2.30 -10.67
N VAL A 118 -6.36 1.10 -11.20
CA VAL A 118 -5.04 0.62 -11.60
C VAL A 118 -5.10 0.06 -13.02
N ASN A 119 -4.22 0.53 -13.89
CA ASN A 119 -4.03 0.10 -15.27
C ASN A 119 -2.53 -0.10 -15.53
N SER A 120 -2.20 -0.83 -16.60
CA SER A 120 -0.85 -0.94 -17.20
C SER A 120 -0.02 0.36 -17.19
N ARG A 121 -0.63 1.53 -17.38
CA ARG A 121 0.10 2.82 -17.51
C ARG A 121 0.09 3.71 -16.27
N PHE A 122 -0.98 3.67 -15.48
CA PHE A 122 -1.10 4.52 -14.30
C PHE A 122 -2.02 3.87 -13.27
N GLY A 123 -1.77 4.21 -12.01
CA GLY A 123 -2.58 3.79 -10.89
C GLY A 123 -2.78 4.94 -9.91
N TRP A 124 -3.94 4.98 -9.28
CA TRP A 124 -4.19 5.79 -8.11
C TRP A 124 -5.12 5.06 -7.15
N SER A 125 -4.95 5.32 -5.86
CA SER A 125 -5.75 4.70 -4.81
C SER A 125 -5.86 5.62 -3.62
N LEU A 126 -7.09 5.85 -3.15
CA LEU A 126 -7.29 6.25 -1.76
C LEU A 126 -7.38 4.98 -0.92
N PHE A 127 -6.62 4.95 0.16
CA PHE A 127 -6.50 3.76 0.95
C PHE A 127 -6.46 4.09 2.43
N SER A 128 -6.95 3.14 3.22
CA SER A 128 -6.79 3.09 4.66
C SER A 128 -6.41 1.66 5.02
N GLY A 129 -5.31 1.48 5.73
CA GLY A 129 -4.77 0.17 6.11
C GLY A 129 -4.46 0.13 7.59
N ALA A 130 -4.68 -1.03 8.20
CA ALA A 130 -4.29 -1.32 9.57
C ALA A 130 -3.50 -2.64 9.60
N LEU A 131 -2.34 -2.63 10.23
CA LEU A 131 -1.48 -3.80 10.42
C LEU A 131 -1.23 -4.00 11.92
N LEU A 132 -1.55 -5.19 12.42
CA LEU A 132 -1.20 -5.63 13.76
C LEU A 132 -0.17 -6.76 13.67
N ASP A 133 1.01 -6.53 14.25
CA ASP A 133 2.09 -7.52 14.43
C ASP A 133 2.17 -7.86 15.91
N ILE A 134 1.96 -9.13 16.24
CA ILE A 134 2.10 -9.65 17.60
C ILE A 134 3.14 -10.75 17.56
N GLN A 135 4.23 -10.57 18.30
CA GLN A 135 5.32 -11.54 18.38
C GLN A 135 5.73 -11.78 19.84
N VAL A 136 5.91 -13.05 20.21
CA VAL A 136 6.62 -13.41 21.44
C VAL A 136 8.10 -13.59 21.10
N ARG A 137 8.95 -12.73 21.66
CA ARG A 137 10.40 -12.78 21.47
C ARG A 137 11.09 -13.47 22.63
N ASN A 138 12.25 -14.05 22.33
CA ASN A 138 13.17 -14.72 23.24
C ASN A 138 12.55 -15.96 23.94
N PRO A 139 12.93 -17.20 23.55
CA PRO A 139 12.37 -18.40 24.16
C PRO A 139 12.82 -18.62 25.62
N VAL A 140 13.92 -18.01 26.07
CA VAL A 140 14.48 -18.19 27.43
C VAL A 140 13.86 -17.18 28.41
N PHE A 141 13.64 -15.95 27.97
CA PHE A 141 12.91 -14.91 28.71
C PHE A 141 11.85 -14.30 27.80
N PRO A 142 10.64 -14.90 27.74
CA PRO A 142 9.62 -14.47 26.80
C PRO A 142 9.10 -13.09 27.15
N TYR A 143 9.14 -12.19 26.17
CA TYR A 143 8.45 -10.92 26.24
C TYR A 143 7.57 -10.71 25.00
N LEU A 144 6.45 -10.04 25.22
CA LEU A 144 5.47 -9.76 24.18
C LEU A 144 5.82 -8.43 23.50
N GLU A 145 6.05 -8.46 22.19
CA GLU A 145 6.17 -7.28 21.35
C GLU A 145 4.92 -7.16 20.49
N THR A 146 4.18 -6.05 20.67
CA THR A 146 2.99 -5.73 19.88
C THR A 146 3.26 -4.44 19.13
N LYS A 147 3.08 -4.46 17.80
CA LYS A 147 3.14 -3.28 16.95
C LYS A 147 1.82 -3.10 16.23
N ALA A 148 1.28 -1.89 16.30
CA ALA A 148 0.09 -1.51 15.58
C ALA A 148 0.43 -0.34 14.66
N TYR A 149 0.11 -0.50 13.38
CA TYR A 149 0.26 0.52 12.36
C TYR A 149 -1.10 0.83 11.77
N MET A 150 -1.38 2.11 11.60
CA MET A 150 -2.56 2.58 10.88
C MET A 150 -2.08 3.64 9.88
N GLN A 151 -2.54 3.52 8.65
CA GLN A 151 -2.20 4.44 7.58
C GLN A 151 -3.47 4.80 6.82
N THR A 152 -3.60 6.06 6.45
CA THR A 152 -4.60 6.52 5.49
C THR A 152 -3.92 7.50 4.56
N GLY A 153 -4.23 7.43 3.27
CA GLY A 153 -3.55 8.26 2.29
C GLY A 153 -4.08 8.11 0.88
N LEU A 154 -3.50 8.94 0.02
CA LEU A 154 -3.62 8.85 -1.43
C LEU A 154 -2.26 8.42 -1.94
N ALA A 155 -2.23 7.40 -2.78
CA ALA A 155 -1.04 7.06 -3.55
C ALA A 155 -1.41 7.09 -5.04
N GLY A 156 -0.51 7.60 -5.88
CA GLY A 156 -0.66 7.58 -7.32
C GLY A 156 0.69 7.42 -8.01
N GLY A 157 0.70 6.78 -9.18
CA GLY A 157 1.92 6.59 -9.95
C GLY A 157 1.65 6.20 -11.39
N MET A 158 2.71 6.24 -12.17
CA MET A 158 2.70 6.08 -13.61
C MET A 158 3.85 5.17 -14.03
N ALA A 159 3.64 4.44 -15.12
CA ALA A 159 4.64 3.58 -15.71
C ALA A 159 4.72 3.78 -17.21
N TRP A 160 5.96 3.77 -17.69
CA TRP A 160 6.33 3.84 -19.09
C TRP A 160 7.16 2.62 -19.43
N SER A 161 7.11 2.23 -20.70
CA SER A 161 7.95 1.15 -21.20
C SER A 161 8.71 1.63 -22.42
N PHE A 162 9.97 1.22 -22.50
CA PHE A 162 10.91 1.55 -23.55
C PHE A 162 11.47 0.26 -24.16
N LEU A 163 12.09 0.38 -25.34
CA LEU A 163 12.78 -0.72 -26.02
C LEU A 163 11.87 -1.94 -26.23
N ASP A 164 10.67 -1.75 -26.81
CA ASP A 164 9.70 -2.82 -27.06
C ASP A 164 9.40 -3.71 -25.84
N TYR A 165 9.08 -3.09 -24.70
CA TYR A 165 8.73 -3.78 -23.45
C TYR A 165 9.88 -4.50 -22.73
N GLN A 166 11.12 -4.15 -23.05
CA GLN A 166 12.29 -4.67 -22.34
C GLN A 166 12.67 -3.85 -21.10
N LEU A 167 12.30 -2.57 -21.07
CA LEU A 167 12.62 -1.67 -19.96
C LEU A 167 11.37 -0.93 -19.48
N ASP A 168 10.88 -1.31 -18.30
CA ASP A 168 9.80 -0.62 -17.63
C ASP A 168 10.34 0.34 -16.58
N VAL A 169 9.84 1.57 -16.61
CA VAL A 169 10.21 2.65 -15.68
C VAL A 169 8.95 3.20 -15.06
N GLY A 170 8.93 3.34 -13.73
CA GLY A 170 7.79 3.86 -13.01
C GLY A 170 8.15 4.98 -12.06
N LEU A 171 7.17 5.85 -11.82
CA LEU A 171 7.20 6.93 -10.84
C LEU A 171 5.97 6.77 -9.95
N GLY A 172 6.12 6.92 -8.63
CA GLY A 172 5.05 6.80 -7.64
C GLY A 172 5.27 7.70 -6.46
#